data_AF-A0A0K0FVJ1-F1
#
_entry.id   AF-A0A0K0FVJ1-F1
#
_cell.length_a   1.000
_cell.length_b   1.000
_cell.length_c   1.000
_cell.angle_alpha   90.00
_cell.angle_beta   90.00
_cell.angle_gamma   90.00
#
_symmetry.space_group_name_H-M   'P 1'
#
loop_
_entity.id
_entity.type
_entity.pdbx_description
1 polymer ?
#
loop_
_entity_poly.entity_id
_entity_poly.type
_entity_poly.pdbx_seq_one_letter_code
_entity_poly.pdbx_strand_id
1 'polypeptide(L)'
;MDTFNRFHHLLSEPKKIAAFSFDENGNVIDNETENQVFLKRSVLTREDVNIDLKQNHESYNPQVGKFKSLFISNILMELDKRTGRRLKESLMGSDFFTTRGILIALAGGRKQKPFISWGFVIRGVIVLVSDKKELS
;
A
#
# COMPACT_ATOMS: atom_id res chain seq x y z
N MET A 1 23.79 -18.14 -4.79
CA MET A 1 22.68 -18.49 -5.69
C MET A 1 21.52 -17.57 -5.34
N ASP A 2 21.04 -16.77 -6.30
CA ASP A 2 20.00 -15.76 -6.05
C ASP A 2 18.64 -16.42 -5.74
N THR A 3 18.03 -16.01 -4.62
CA THR A 3 16.71 -16.45 -4.17
C THR A 3 15.65 -16.25 -5.26
N PHE A 4 15.74 -15.17 -6.05
CA PHE A 4 14.81 -14.90 -7.13
C PHE A 4 14.86 -16.01 -8.19
N ASN A 5 16.05 -16.33 -8.70
CA ASN A 5 16.21 -17.38 -9.71
C ASN A 5 15.69 -18.75 -9.24
N ARG A 6 15.77 -19.03 -7.93
CA ARG A 6 15.28 -20.29 -7.36
C ARG A 6 13.76 -20.39 -7.31
N PHE A 7 13.04 -19.28 -7.09
CA PHE A 7 11.59 -19.32 -6.82
C PHE A 7 10.73 -18.58 -7.85
N HIS A 8 11.32 -17.92 -8.85
CA HIS A 8 10.56 -17.18 -9.86
C HIS A 8 9.51 -18.04 -10.57
N HIS A 9 9.77 -19.33 -10.78
CA HIS A 9 8.83 -20.27 -11.40
C HIS A 9 7.58 -20.55 -10.54
N LEU A 10 7.61 -20.25 -9.24
CA LEU A 10 6.46 -20.35 -8.34
C LEU A 10 5.66 -19.05 -8.25
N LEU A 11 6.18 -17.96 -8.82
CA LEU A 11 5.59 -16.63 -8.72
C LEU A 11 4.92 -16.26 -10.04
N SER A 12 3.60 -16.15 -10.00
CA SER A 12 2.83 -15.57 -11.10
C SER A 12 3.25 -14.12 -11.34
N GLU A 13 3.21 -13.68 -12.61
CA GLU A 13 3.42 -12.27 -12.94
C GLU A 13 2.38 -11.38 -12.22
N PRO A 14 2.82 -10.32 -11.51
CA PRO A 14 1.90 -9.40 -10.85
C PRO A 14 0.99 -8.68 -11.86
N LYS A 15 -0.31 -8.63 -11.57
CA LYS A 15 -1.30 -7.90 -12.38
C LYS A 15 -1.95 -6.79 -11.56
N LYS A 16 -2.03 -5.57 -12.13
CA LYS A 16 -2.83 -4.49 -11.55
C LYS A 16 -4.31 -4.85 -11.71
N ILE A 17 -5.03 -4.93 -10.60
CA ILE A 17 -6.49 -5.21 -10.59
C ILE A 17 -7.34 -3.95 -10.38
N ALA A 18 -6.77 -2.92 -9.73
CA ALA A 18 -7.44 -1.65 -9.46
C ALA A 18 -6.41 -0.56 -9.15
N ALA A 19 -6.79 0.71 -9.32
CA ALA A 19 -6.18 1.86 -8.65
C ALA A 19 -7.23 2.65 -7.89
N PHE A 20 -6.76 3.42 -6.91
CA PHE A 20 -7.55 4.29 -6.06
C PHE A 20 -6.79 5.59 -5.87
N SER A 21 -7.48 6.72 -6.05
CA SER A 21 -7.04 8.01 -5.55
C SER A 21 -7.90 8.40 -4.36
N PHE A 22 -7.41 9.30 -3.51
CA PHE A 22 -8.07 9.68 -2.26
C PHE A 22 -8.13 11.20 -2.10
N ASP A 23 -9.23 11.69 -1.54
CA ASP A 23 -9.33 13.09 -1.12
C ASP A 23 -8.54 13.37 0.18
N GLU A 24 -8.53 14.63 0.60
CA GLU A 24 -7.90 15.09 1.85
C GLU A 24 -8.52 14.50 3.13
N ASN A 25 -9.73 13.93 3.04
CA ASN A 25 -10.43 13.26 4.13
C ASN A 25 -10.20 11.74 4.13
N GLY A 26 -9.50 11.22 3.11
CA GLY A 26 -9.17 9.82 2.92
C GLY A 26 -10.27 9.00 2.23
N ASN A 27 -11.28 9.64 1.65
CA ASN A 27 -12.31 8.98 0.84
C ASN A 27 -11.77 8.64 -0.54
N VAL A 28 -12.23 7.53 -1.12
CA VAL A 28 -11.92 7.19 -2.52
C VAL A 28 -12.65 8.18 -3.44
N ILE A 29 -11.94 8.69 -4.45
CA ILE A 29 -12.50 9.54 -5.50
C ILE A 29 -12.65 8.77 -6.80
N ASP A 30 -13.60 9.18 -7.64
CA ASP A 30 -13.98 8.48 -8.87
C ASP A 30 -12.85 8.45 -9.91
N ASN A 31 -12.08 9.54 -10.03
CA ASN A 31 -10.92 9.58 -10.91
C ASN A 31 -9.73 8.85 -10.27
N GLU A 32 -9.48 7.61 -10.69
CA GLU A 32 -8.40 6.79 -10.12
C GLU A 32 -6.99 7.39 -10.33
N THR A 33 -6.82 8.30 -11.28
CA THR A 33 -5.53 8.91 -11.64
C THR A 33 -5.32 10.33 -11.09
N GLU A 34 -6.27 10.88 -10.34
CA GLU A 34 -6.18 12.26 -9.85
C GLU A 34 -4.88 12.53 -9.06
N ASN A 35 -4.49 11.59 -8.20
CA ASN A 35 -3.27 11.69 -7.40
C ASN A 35 -2.04 11.06 -8.07
N GLN A 36 -2.11 10.74 -9.36
CA GLN A 36 -0.98 10.17 -10.08
C GLN A 36 0.13 11.21 -10.24
N VAL A 37 1.27 10.94 -9.61
CA VAL A 37 2.45 11.80 -9.71
C VAL A 37 3.39 11.32 -10.81
N PHE A 38 3.93 12.26 -11.57
CA PHE A 38 4.90 11.99 -12.63
C PHE A 38 6.28 12.53 -12.23
N LEU A 39 7.31 11.75 -12.53
CA LEU A 39 8.69 12.20 -12.33
C LEU A 39 9.02 13.32 -13.32
N LYS A 40 9.35 14.50 -12.81
CA LYS A 40 9.81 15.61 -13.62
C LYS A 40 11.23 15.33 -14.13
N ARG A 41 11.35 14.91 -15.39
CA ARG A 41 12.63 14.50 -16.01
C ARG A 41 13.75 15.53 -15.85
N SER A 42 13.42 16.82 -15.86
CA SER A 42 14.40 17.90 -15.69
C SER A 42 15.12 17.89 -14.34
N VAL A 43 14.57 17.22 -13.32
CA VAL A 43 15.24 17.03 -12.02
C VAL A 43 16.41 16.06 -12.14
N LEU A 44 16.32 15.07 -13.04
CA LEU A 44 17.37 14.05 -13.22
C LEU A 44 18.62 14.60 -13.93
N THR A 45 18.48 15.70 -14.66
CA THR A 45 19.56 16.29 -15.47
C THR A 45 20.11 17.58 -14.86
N ARG A 46 19.64 17.99 -13.69
CA ARG A 46 20.20 19.15 -12.98
C ARG A 46 21.40 18.71 -12.16
N GLU A 47 22.53 19.32 -12.43
CA GLU A 47 23.70 19.30 -11.56
C GLU A 47 23.52 20.36 -10.44
N ASP A 48 24.07 20.11 -9.25
CA ASP A 48 24.05 21.04 -8.10
C ASP A 48 22.67 21.50 -7.61
N VAL A 49 21.72 20.56 -7.48
CA VAL A 49 20.41 20.83 -6.87
C VAL A 49 20.55 21.06 -5.37
N ASN A 50 20.58 22.33 -4.94
CA ASN A 50 20.57 22.71 -3.54
C ASN A 50 19.13 22.89 -3.02
N ILE A 51 18.47 21.78 -2.68
CA ILE A 51 17.15 21.78 -2.04
C ILE A 51 17.32 21.42 -0.56
N ASP A 52 16.96 22.33 0.35
CA ASP A 52 16.88 22.03 1.77
C ASP A 52 15.58 21.26 2.06
N LEU A 53 15.69 19.95 2.26
CA LEU A 53 14.56 19.07 2.59
C LEU A 53 14.01 19.27 4.02
N LYS A 54 14.67 20.06 4.86
CA LYS A 54 14.22 20.40 6.22
C LYS A 54 13.51 21.74 6.30
N GLN A 55 13.55 22.52 5.22
CA GLN A 55 12.88 23.81 5.17
C GLN A 55 11.39 23.63 5.52
N ASN A 56 10.90 24.42 6.49
CA ASN A 56 9.52 24.39 6.99
C ASN A 56 9.05 23.05 7.61
N HIS A 57 9.96 22.16 8.02
CA HIS A 57 9.59 20.89 8.66
C HIS A 57 8.70 21.08 9.90
N GLU A 58 8.89 22.15 10.66
CA GLU A 58 8.08 22.46 11.85
C GLU A 58 6.60 22.74 11.54
N SER A 59 6.29 23.16 10.31
CA SER A 59 4.92 23.39 9.86
C SER A 59 4.23 22.11 9.35
N TYR A 60 4.97 21.00 9.24
CA TYR A 60 4.43 19.74 8.75
C TYR A 60 3.70 18.99 9.87
N ASN A 61 2.41 18.77 9.69
CA ASN A 61 1.60 17.94 10.59
C ASN A 61 1.34 16.56 9.96
N PRO A 62 2.08 15.50 10.36
CA PRO A 62 1.95 14.18 9.76
C PRO A 62 0.61 13.52 10.13
N GLN A 63 -0.28 13.38 9.16
CA GLN A 63 -1.52 12.61 9.32
C GLN A 63 -1.45 11.19 8.75
N VAL A 64 -0.26 10.75 8.30
CA VAL A 64 -0.04 9.47 7.62
C VAL A 64 -0.58 8.28 8.42
N GLY A 65 -0.40 8.29 9.75
CA GLY A 65 -0.89 7.21 10.62
C GLY A 65 -2.41 7.08 10.65
N LYS A 66 -3.12 8.22 10.67
CA LYS A 66 -4.60 8.27 10.61
C LYS A 66 -5.09 7.75 9.26
N PHE A 67 -4.51 8.25 8.18
CA PHE A 67 -4.98 7.92 6.84
C PHE A 67 -4.64 6.50 6.40
N LYS A 68 -3.54 5.90 6.85
CA LYS A 68 -3.21 4.51 6.51
C LYS A 68 -4.32 3.51 6.85
N SER A 69 -4.92 3.62 8.03
CA SER A 69 -6.04 2.75 8.42
C SER A 69 -7.28 3.04 7.58
N LEU A 70 -7.59 4.32 7.35
CA LEU A 70 -8.74 4.73 6.52
C LEU A 70 -8.60 4.22 5.08
N PHE A 71 -7.42 4.33 4.48
CA PHE A 71 -7.16 3.88 3.11
C PHE A 71 -7.40 2.38 2.95
N ILE A 72 -6.90 1.55 3.86
CA ILE A 72 -7.11 0.10 3.80
C ILE A 72 -8.61 -0.24 3.87
N SER A 73 -9.32 0.35 4.84
CA SER A 73 -10.76 0.13 4.99
C SER A 73 -11.55 0.58 3.76
N ASN A 74 -11.22 1.76 3.23
CA ASN A 74 -11.93 2.32 2.08
C ASN A 74 -11.64 1.55 0.79
N ILE A 75 -10.40 1.07 0.58
CA ILE A 75 -10.06 0.17 -0.53
C ILE A 75 -10.87 -1.13 -0.43
N LEU A 76 -10.91 -1.75 0.74
CA LEU A 76 -11.65 -3.00 0.95
C LEU A 76 -13.16 -2.81 0.72
N MET A 77 -13.73 -1.73 1.23
CA MET A 77 -15.14 -1.39 1.01
C MET A 77 -15.43 -1.17 -0.48
N GLU A 78 -14.55 -0.47 -1.18
CA GLU A 78 -14.74 -0.18 -2.60
C GLU A 78 -14.62 -1.43 -3.46
N LEU A 79 -13.63 -2.28 -3.19
CA LEU A 79 -13.49 -3.58 -3.83
C LEU A 79 -14.71 -4.48 -3.57
N ASP A 80 -15.23 -4.50 -2.34
CA ASP A 80 -16.42 -5.29 -2.01
C ASP A 80 -17.66 -4.78 -2.75
N LYS A 81 -17.83 -3.46 -2.88
CA LYS A 81 -18.97 -2.86 -3.60
C LYS A 81 -18.95 -3.19 -5.10
N ARG A 82 -17.78 -3.14 -5.76
CA ARG A 82 -17.62 -3.29 -7.22
C ARG A 82 -18.21 -4.58 -7.79
N THR A 83 -18.23 -5.68 -7.02
CA THR A 83 -18.74 -6.99 -7.46
C THR A 83 -20.01 -7.41 -6.72
N GLY A 84 -20.75 -6.45 -6.17
CA GLY A 84 -22.00 -6.77 -5.46
C GLY A 84 -21.76 -7.60 -4.20
N ARG A 85 -20.74 -7.22 -3.41
CA ARG A 85 -20.36 -7.84 -2.13
C ARG A 85 -19.67 -9.20 -2.25
N ARG A 86 -18.90 -9.38 -3.31
CA ARG A 86 -18.10 -10.57 -3.61
C ARG A 86 -16.62 -10.23 -3.63
N LEU A 87 -16.09 -9.77 -2.50
CA LEU A 87 -14.69 -9.36 -2.33
C LEU A 87 -13.67 -10.31 -2.97
N LYS A 88 -13.83 -11.64 -2.84
CA LYS A 88 -12.92 -12.63 -3.43
C LYS A 88 -12.88 -12.57 -4.96
N GLU A 89 -14.02 -12.29 -5.62
CA GLU A 89 -14.08 -12.09 -7.07
C GLU A 89 -13.38 -10.79 -7.47
N SER A 90 -13.60 -9.69 -6.73
CA SER A 90 -12.89 -8.41 -6.95
C SER A 90 -11.38 -8.53 -6.80
N LEU A 91 -10.92 -9.50 -6.01
CA LEU A 91 -9.53 -9.83 -5.77
C LEU A 91 -9.03 -10.97 -6.66
N MET A 92 -9.71 -11.27 -7.76
CA MET A 92 -9.29 -12.30 -8.73
C MET A 92 -9.08 -13.68 -8.09
N GLY A 93 -9.90 -14.04 -7.10
CA GLY A 93 -9.82 -15.32 -6.39
C GLY A 93 -8.81 -15.37 -5.25
N SER A 94 -8.14 -14.27 -4.91
CA SER A 94 -7.09 -14.25 -3.89
C SER A 94 -7.59 -14.67 -2.51
N ASP A 95 -6.77 -15.43 -1.78
CA ASP A 95 -7.05 -15.82 -0.40
C ASP A 95 -6.64 -14.78 0.63
N PHE A 96 -5.70 -13.89 0.28
CA PHE A 96 -5.17 -12.87 1.17
C PHE A 96 -5.32 -11.47 0.59
N PHE A 97 -5.63 -10.52 1.47
CA PHE A 97 -5.51 -9.10 1.20
C PHE A 97 -4.57 -8.47 2.24
N THR A 98 -3.50 -7.82 1.78
CA THR A 98 -2.54 -7.18 2.67
C THR A 98 -1.79 -6.05 1.96
N THR A 99 -1.05 -5.25 2.72
CA THR A 99 -0.16 -4.23 2.15
C THR A 99 1.23 -4.79 1.89
N ARG A 100 1.94 -4.22 0.90
CA ARG A 100 3.33 -4.59 0.60
C ARG A 100 4.26 -4.50 1.83
N GLY A 101 4.04 -3.52 2.71
CA GLY A 101 4.85 -3.36 3.93
C GLY A 101 4.76 -4.56 4.87
N ILE A 102 3.56 -5.12 5.02
CA ILE A 102 3.31 -6.33 5.83
C ILE A 102 3.97 -7.55 5.18
N LEU A 103 3.82 -7.70 3.86
CA LEU A 103 4.44 -8.80 3.12
C LEU A 103 5.97 -8.78 3.23
N ILE A 104 6.60 -7.60 3.15
CA ILE A 104 8.05 -7.44 3.35
C ILE A 104 8.46 -7.84 4.77
N ALA A 105 7.67 -7.48 5.78
CA ALA A 105 7.95 -7.86 7.15
C ALA A 105 7.88 -9.38 7.34
N LEU A 106 6.85 -10.04 6.80
CA LEU A 106 6.70 -11.50 6.82
C LEU A 106 7.83 -12.23 6.07
N ALA A 107 8.33 -11.64 4.99
CA ALA A 107 9.45 -12.19 4.22
C ALA A 107 10.82 -12.04 4.92
N GLY A 108 10.87 -11.50 6.15
CA GLY A 108 12.13 -11.29 6.89
C GLY A 108 12.92 -10.06 6.44
N GLY A 109 12.30 -9.15 5.67
CA GLY A 109 12.95 -7.92 5.20
C GLY A 109 13.27 -6.91 6.31
N ARG A 110 12.64 -7.03 7.48
CA ARG A 110 12.95 -6.21 8.67
C ARG A 110 13.66 -7.06 9.71
N LYS A 111 14.97 -6.84 9.88
CA LYS A 111 15.83 -7.66 10.74
C LYS A 111 15.60 -7.51 12.26
N GLN A 112 14.73 -6.62 12.76
CA GLN A 112 14.91 -6.15 14.14
C GLN A 112 13.69 -6.04 15.06
N LYS A 113 12.43 -6.25 14.65
CA LYS A 113 11.31 -6.24 15.62
C LYS A 113 10.21 -7.25 15.31
N PRO A 114 9.63 -7.89 16.35
CA PRO A 114 8.47 -8.76 16.20
C PRO A 114 7.31 -7.92 15.65
N PHE A 115 6.87 -8.30 14.46
CA PHE A 115 5.81 -7.63 13.75
C PHE A 115 4.47 -8.30 14.10
N ILE A 116 3.61 -7.59 14.84
CA ILE A 116 2.27 -8.06 15.18
C ILE A 116 1.31 -7.61 14.08
N SER A 117 0.74 -8.59 13.39
CA SER A 117 -0.40 -8.38 12.50
C SER A 117 -1.65 -9.03 13.05
N TRP A 118 -2.76 -8.37 12.79
CA TRP A 118 -4.09 -8.94 12.95
C TRP A 118 -4.54 -9.54 11.64
N GLY A 119 -5.10 -10.75 11.71
CA GLY A 119 -5.72 -11.44 10.59
C GLY A 119 -7.21 -11.59 10.82
N PHE A 120 -8.02 -11.14 9.86
CA PHE A 120 -9.48 -11.25 9.90
C PHE A 120 -9.99 -11.92 8.64
N VAL A 121 -11.04 -12.73 8.74
CA VAL A 121 -11.69 -13.30 7.56
C VAL A 121 -12.88 -12.43 7.19
N ILE A 122 -12.86 -11.87 5.98
CA ILE A 122 -13.96 -11.08 5.41
C ILE A 122 -14.36 -11.71 4.08
N ARG A 123 -15.59 -12.24 4.00
CA ARG A 123 -16.16 -12.82 2.78
C ARG A 123 -15.24 -13.84 2.08
N GLY A 124 -14.58 -14.69 2.88
CA GLY A 124 -13.68 -15.73 2.38
C GLY A 124 -12.27 -15.27 2.01
N VAL A 125 -11.88 -14.04 2.38
CA VAL A 125 -10.54 -13.47 2.20
C VAL A 125 -9.92 -13.15 3.56
N ILE A 126 -8.66 -13.55 3.77
CA ILE A 126 -7.87 -13.26 4.96
C ILE A 126 -7.25 -11.87 4.79
N VAL A 127 -7.74 -10.90 5.55
CA VAL A 127 -7.24 -9.53 5.60
C VAL A 127 -6.19 -9.42 6.69
N LEU A 128 -4.95 -9.09 6.31
CA LEU A 128 -3.84 -8.87 7.23
C LEU A 128 -3.55 -7.38 7.40
N VAL A 129 -3.59 -6.88 8.63
CA VAL A 129 -3.30 -5.49 8.98
C VAL A 129 -2.29 -5.39 10.12
N SER A 130 -1.43 -4.38 10.08
CA SER A 130 -0.44 -4.11 11.13
C SER A 130 -1.08 -3.42 12.32
N ASP A 131 -0.67 -3.78 13.52
CA ASP A 131 -0.92 -2.94 14.69
C ASP A 131 -0.13 -1.62 14.57
N LYS A 132 -0.69 -0.53 15.07
CA LYS A 132 -0.32 0.87 14.82
C LYS A 132 1.02 1.33 15.41
N LYS A 133 1.85 0.43 15.96
CA LYS A 133 2.99 0.86 16.81
C LYS A 133 4.31 1.14 16.13
N GLU A 134 4.46 0.92 14.82
CA GLU A 134 5.75 1.19 14.17
C GLU A 134 5.59 1.97 12.89
N LEU A 135 5.70 3.29 13.02
CA LEU A 135 6.35 4.22 12.09
C LEU A 135 6.42 5.57 12.82
N SER A 136 7.36 5.65 13.77
CA SER A 136 8.01 6.91 14.17
C SER A 136 9.18 7.16 13.24
#